data_AF-A0A352RYQ0-F1
#
_entry.id   AF-A0A352RYQ0-F1
#
_cell.length_a   1.000
_cell.length_b   1.000
_cell.length_c   1.000
_cell.angle_alpha   90.00
_cell.angle_beta   90.00
_cell.angle_gamma   90.00
#
_symmetry.space_group_name_H-M   'P 1'
#
loop_
_entity.id
_entity.type
_entity.pdbx_description
1 polymer ?
#
loop_
_entity_poly.entity_id
_entity_poly.type
_entity_poly.pdbx_seq_one_letter_code
_entity_poly.pdbx_strand_id
1 'polypeptide(L)' 'RRNDGSDLGEFHTIDEGIRFDATLDGIASVKLIAEGGSVTAATASQICDGASGVMVVNERGLKMLGVKPL' A
#
# COMPACT_ATOMS: atom_id res chain seq x y z
N ARG A 1 0.14 -4.75 -22.96
CA ARG A 1 -0.73 -4.36 -21.83
C ARG A 1 -0.59 -5.39 -20.73
N ARG A 2 -0.23 -4.97 -19.52
CA ARG A 2 -0.20 -5.83 -18.32
C ARG A 2 -1.62 -6.07 -17.78
N ASN A 3 -1.77 -6.96 -16.80
CA ASN A 3 -3.06 -7.32 -16.21
C ASN A 3 -3.78 -6.13 -15.52
N ASP A 4 -3.03 -5.10 -15.13
CA ASP A 4 -3.50 -3.85 -14.53
C ASP A 4 -3.92 -2.78 -15.57
N GLY A 5 -3.79 -3.08 -16.88
CA GLY A 5 -4.12 -2.15 -17.95
C GLY A 5 -2.99 -1.19 -18.36
N SER A 6 -1.85 -1.20 -17.66
CA SER A 6 -0.66 -0.40 -17.94
C SER A 6 0.13 -0.89 -19.16
N ASP A 7 0.92 0.01 -19.72
CA ASP A 7 1.86 -0.30 -20.80
C ASP A 7 3.25 -0.68 -20.27
N LEU A 8 3.96 -1.49 -21.04
CA LEU A 8 5.31 -1.93 -20.67
C LEU A 8 6.26 -0.71 -20.62
N GLY A 9 6.79 -0.43 -19.43
CA GLY A 9 7.72 0.69 -19.20
C GLY A 9 7.07 1.93 -18.59
N GLU A 10 5.77 1.90 -18.31
CA GLU A 10 5.10 2.93 -17.53
C GLU A 10 5.62 2.94 -16.08
N PHE A 11 5.89 4.14 -15.54
CA PHE A 11 6.31 4.31 -14.16
C PHE A 11 5.09 4.47 -13.26
N HIS A 12 4.91 3.51 -12.34
CA HIS A 12 3.91 3.61 -11.28
C HIS A 12 4.44 4.54 -10.19
N THR A 13 3.83 5.72 -10.08
CA THR A 13 4.20 6.76 -9.10
C THR A 13 3.11 7.04 -8.07
N ILE A 14 1.99 6.33 -8.19
CA ILE A 14 0.81 6.42 -7.30
C ILE A 14 0.45 4.98 -6.89
N ASP A 15 0.13 4.79 -5.62
CA ASP A 15 -0.35 3.50 -5.12
C ASP A 15 -1.69 3.14 -5.75
N GLU A 16 -1.73 2.03 -6.48
CA GLU A 16 -2.91 1.55 -7.22
C GLU A 16 -4.09 1.21 -6.31
N GLY A 17 -3.78 0.89 -5.06
CA GLY A 17 -4.77 0.48 -4.08
C GLY A 17 -5.62 1.61 -3.51
N ILE A 18 -5.22 2.87 -3.70
CA ILE A 18 -5.93 4.02 -3.14
C ILE A 18 -7.23 4.26 -3.93
N ARG A 19 -8.36 4.19 -3.23
CA ARG A 19 -9.69 4.51 -3.76
C ARG A 19 -10.09 5.92 -3.33
N PHE A 20 -9.70 6.92 -4.12
CA PHE A 20 -9.94 8.33 -3.81
C PHE A 20 -11.42 8.73 -3.77
N ASP A 21 -12.29 7.92 -4.36
CA ASP A 21 -13.74 8.08 -4.44
C ASP A 21 -14.50 7.27 -3.38
N ALA A 22 -13.81 6.67 -2.41
CA ALA A 22 -14.44 5.90 -1.36
C ALA A 22 -15.45 6.73 -0.55
N THR A 23 -16.66 6.19 -0.38
CA THR A 23 -17.74 6.77 0.43
C THR A 23 -18.19 5.80 1.51
N LEU A 24 -18.76 6.31 2.60
CA LEU A 24 -19.30 5.47 3.68
C LEU A 24 -20.39 4.52 3.17
N ASP A 25 -21.29 5.01 2.34
CA ASP A 25 -22.36 4.20 1.75
C ASP A 25 -21.78 3.09 0.84
N GLY A 26 -20.78 3.43 0.03
CA GLY A 26 -20.07 2.45 -0.81
C GLY A 26 -19.38 1.37 0.03
N ILE A 27 -18.72 1.74 1.12
CA ILE A 27 -18.06 0.82 2.04
C ILE A 27 -19.08 -0.09 2.75
N ALA A 28 -20.18 0.48 3.26
CA ALA A 28 -21.22 -0.25 3.97
C ALA A 28 -21.96 -1.26 3.08
N SER A 29 -22.00 -1.03 1.77
CA SER A 29 -22.66 -1.92 0.81
C SER A 29 -21.91 -3.24 0.56
N VAL A 30 -20.64 -3.34 0.98
CA VAL A 30 -19.79 -4.51 0.68
C VAL A 30 -20.14 -5.69 1.58
N LYS A 31 -20.30 -6.87 0.98
CA LYS A 31 -20.67 -8.10 1.69
C LYS A 31 -19.62 -8.50 2.73
N LEU A 32 -20.11 -9.08 3.82
CA LEU A 32 -19.27 -9.75 4.82
C LEU A 32 -18.53 -10.92 4.19
N ILE A 33 -17.27 -11.10 4.59
CA ILE A 33 -16.44 -12.24 4.16
C ILE A 33 -16.95 -13.55 4.78
N ALA A 34 -17.39 -13.49 6.04
CA ALA A 34 -17.94 -14.61 6.78
C ALA A 34 -19.30 -14.25 7.37
N GLU A 35 -20.24 -15.19 7.32
CA GLU A 35 -21.57 -15.03 7.92
C GLU A 35 -21.46 -14.78 9.42
N GLY A 36 -22.21 -13.79 9.93
CA GLY A 36 -22.14 -13.35 11.33
C GLY A 36 -20.86 -12.60 11.73
N GLY A 37 -19.92 -12.39 10.79
CA GLY A 37 -18.70 -11.62 11.04
C GLY A 37 -18.90 -10.11 10.93
N SER A 38 -17.79 -9.37 11.00
CA SER A 38 -17.76 -7.91 10.90
C SER A 38 -16.83 -7.36 9.80
N VAL A 39 -16.12 -8.24 9.10
CA VAL A 39 -15.09 -7.86 8.12
C VAL A 39 -15.63 -7.97 6.70
N THR A 40 -15.39 -6.95 5.89
CA THR A 40 -15.67 -6.91 4.45
C THR A 40 -14.39 -6.73 3.65
N ALA A 41 -14.45 -6.91 2.33
CA ALA A 41 -13.32 -6.58 1.46
C ALA A 41 -12.99 -5.08 1.44
N ALA A 42 -13.93 -4.21 1.83
CA ALA A 42 -13.68 -2.77 1.93
C ALA A 42 -12.94 -2.38 3.21
N THR A 43 -13.01 -3.19 4.27
CA THR A 43 -12.33 -2.94 5.55
C THR A 43 -11.01 -3.71 5.70
N ALA A 44 -10.75 -4.66 4.80
CA ALA A 44 -9.54 -5.47 4.80
C ALA A 44 -8.40 -4.81 4.01
N SER A 45 -7.16 -5.17 4.33
CA SER A 45 -6.01 -4.82 3.48
C SER A 45 -6.16 -5.47 2.11
N GLN A 46 -5.69 -4.78 1.07
CA GLN A 46 -5.69 -5.32 -0.28
C GLN A 46 -4.56 -6.33 -0.48
N ILE A 47 -4.74 -7.21 -1.46
CA ILE A 47 -3.64 -8.03 -1.98
C ILE A 47 -2.85 -7.10 -2.90
N CYS A 48 -1.60 -6.83 -2.52
CA CYS A 48 -0.73 -5.89 -3.22
C CYS A 48 0.61 -6.56 -3.52
N ASP A 49 1.16 -6.26 -4.69
CA ASP A 49 2.51 -6.66 -5.09
C ASP A 49 3.46 -5.47 -4.91
N GLY A 50 4.53 -5.66 -4.14
CA GLY A 50 5.49 -4.60 -3.84
C GLY A 50 6.71 -5.07 -3.07
N ALA A 51 7.72 -4.21 -2.98
CA ALA A 51 8.95 -4.44 -2.22
C ALA A 51 9.36 -3.19 -1.45
N SER A 52 10.07 -3.35 -0.35
CA SER A 52 10.64 -2.25 0.45
C SER A 52 12.07 -2.57 0.89
N GLY A 53 12.84 -1.54 1.23
CA GLY A 53 14.20 -1.66 1.75
C GLY A 53 14.47 -0.63 2.84
N VAL A 54 15.20 -1.04 3.89
CA VAL A 54 15.60 -0.18 5.00
C VAL A 54 17.09 -0.36 5.28
N MET A 55 17.78 0.75 5.58
CA MET A 55 19.18 0.73 5.99
C MET A 55 19.30 1.01 7.48
N VAL A 56 19.79 0.03 8.23
CA VAL A 56 20.05 0.16 9.67
C VAL A 56 21.53 0.41 9.88
N VAL A 57 21.86 1.43 10.67
CA VAL A 57 23.23 1.88 10.92
C VAL A 57 23.44 2.23 12.39
N ASN A 58 24.70 2.24 12.82
CA ASN A 58 25.06 2.72 14.15
C ASN A 58 25.27 4.25 14.17
N GLU A 59 25.19 4.84 15.36
CA GLU A 59 25.36 6.28 15.55
C GLU A 59 26.75 6.77 15.12
N ARG A 60 27.81 5.97 15.36
CA ARG A 60 29.18 6.33 14.97
C ARG A 60 29.29 6.49 13.45
N GLY A 61 28.75 5.55 12.67
CA GLY A 61 28.77 5.61 11.22
C GLY A 61 27.99 6.82 10.68
N LEU A 62 26.81 7.08 11.24
CA LEU A 62 26.01 8.27 10.95
C LEU A 62 26.80 9.57 11.14
N LYS A 63 27.43 9.73 12.33
CA LYS A 63 28.25 10.91 12.65
C LYS A 63 29.45 11.05 11.73
N MET A 64 30.15 9.95 11.43
CA MET A 64 31.30 9.95 10.54
C MET A 64 30.93 10.36 9.11
N LEU A 65 29.79 9.90 8.62
CA LEU A 65 29.29 10.25 7.29
C LEU A 65 28.63 11.64 7.24
N GLY A 66 28.38 12.27 8.39
CA GLY A 66 27.75 13.59 8.47
C GLY A 66 26.29 13.64 8.00
N VAL A 67 25.64 12.49 7.90
CA VAL A 67 24.24 12.39 7.44
C VAL A 67 23.27 12.32 8.62
N LYS A 68 22.04 12.78 8.42
CA LYS A 68 20.98 12.73 9.44
C LYS A 68 20.22 11.40 9.34
N PRO A 69 19.73 10.84 10.47
CA PRO A 69 18.76 9.75 10.42
C PRO A 69 17.46 10.21 9.73
N LEU A 70 16.75 9.25 9.12
CA LEU A 70 15.42 9.46 8.55
C LEU A 70 14.37 9.66 9.65
#